data_AF-A0A5C8IM13-F1
#
_entry.id   AF-A0A5C8IM13-F1
#
_cell.length_a   1.000
_cell.length_b   1.000
_cell.length_c   1.000
_cell.angle_alpha   90.00
_cell.angle_beta   90.00
_cell.angle_gamma   90.00
#
_symmetry.space_group_name_H-M   'P 1'
#
loop_
_entity.id
_entity.type
_entity.pdbx_description
1 polymer ?
#
loop_
_entity_poly.entity_id
_entity_poly.type
_entity_poly.pdbx_seq_one_letter_code
_entity_poly.pdbx_strand_id
1 'polypeptide(L)' 'GVREGWVYGRATTLHAGRSTQVWETKITNEAGELVCISRMTVAVIDKM' A
#
# COMPACT_ATOMS: atom_id res chain seq x y z
N GLY A 1 9.44 -3.64 -13.59
CA GLY A 1 9.80 -2.55 -12.67
C GLY A 1 10.16 -1.31 -13.47
N VAL A 2 9.89 -0.13 -12.94
CA VAL A 2 10.16 1.17 -13.59
C VAL A 2 11.61 1.59 -13.30
N ARG A 3 12.33 2.08 -14.30
CA ARG A 3 13.75 2.49 -14.17
C ARG A 3 13.95 4.01 -14.07
N GLU A 4 12.98 4.80 -14.52
CA GLU A 4 12.98 6.26 -14.53
C GLU A 4 11.54 6.79 -14.56
N GLY A 5 11.33 8.06 -14.23
CA GLY A 5 10.00 8.67 -14.12
C GLY A 5 9.30 8.40 -12.78
N TRP A 6 8.01 8.73 -12.70
CA TRP A 6 7.22 8.62 -11.46
C TRP A 6 6.43 7.32 -11.37
N VAL A 7 6.16 6.92 -10.13
CA VAL A 7 5.19 5.88 -9.80
C VAL A 7 4.20 6.42 -8.77
N TYR A 8 2.98 5.93 -8.84
CA TYR A 8 1.87 6.36 -7.99
C TYR A 8 1.35 5.18 -7.18
N GLY A 9 1.45 5.28 -5.86
CA GLY A 9 0.94 4.29 -4.93
C GLY A 9 -0.43 4.68 -4.39
N ARG A 10 -1.41 3.77 -4.45
CA ARG A 10 -2.70 3.89 -3.76
C ARG A 10 -2.84 2.79 -2.72
N ALA A 11 -2.82 3.17 -1.45
CA ALA A 11 -3.09 2.27 -0.34
C ALA A 11 -4.61 2.13 -0.11
N THR A 12 -5.08 0.90 -0.01
CA THR A 12 -6.47 0.56 0.31
C THR A 12 -6.47 -0.41 1.48
N THR A 13 -7.33 -0.15 2.46
CA THR A 13 -7.49 -1.02 3.62
C THR A 13 -8.14 -2.34 3.18
N LEU A 14 -7.49 -3.47 3.48
CA LEU A 14 -8.10 -4.79 3.33
C LEU A 14 -8.77 -5.26 4.63
N HIS A 15 -8.15 -4.94 5.77
CA HIS A 15 -8.69 -5.22 7.09
C HIS A 15 -8.24 -4.14 8.08
N ALA A 16 -9.17 -3.52 8.81
CA ALA A 16 -8.88 -2.54 9.85
C ALA A 16 -9.35 -3.05 11.23
N GLY A 17 -8.53 -3.89 11.85
CA GLY A 17 -8.74 -4.34 13.22
C GLY A 17 -8.23 -3.33 14.24
N ARG A 18 -8.69 -3.47 15.49
CA ARG A 18 -8.32 -2.56 16.59
C ARG A 18 -6.82 -2.65 16.96
N SER A 19 -6.21 -3.81 16.84
CA SER A 19 -4.80 -4.05 17.16
C SER A 19 -3.90 -4.26 15.93
N THR A 20 -4.48 -4.60 14.78
CA THR A 20 -3.75 -4.91 13.56
C THR A 20 -4.52 -4.43 12.35
N GLN A 21 -3.84 -3.81 11.39
CA GLN A 21 -4.42 -3.48 10.09
C GLN A 21 -3.62 -4.12 8.96
N VAL A 22 -4.33 -4.48 7.88
CA VAL A 22 -3.76 -5.01 6.65
C VAL A 22 -4.14 -4.09 5.51
N TRP A 23 -3.14 -3.64 4.76
CA TRP A 23 -3.25 -2.69 3.67
C TRP A 23 -2.68 -3.29 2.40
N GLU A 24 -3.36 -3.07 1.28
CA GLU A 24 -2.84 -3.31 -0.05
C GLU A 24 -2.45 -1.98 -0.68
N THR A 25 -1.23 -1.88 -1.19
CA THR A 25 -0.79 -0.74 -1.98
C THR A 25 -0.57 -1.19 -3.41
N LYS A 26 -1.41 -0.70 -4.33
CA LYS A 26 -1.19 -0.84 -5.77
C LYS A 26 -0.33 0.31 -6.25
N ILE A 27 0.73 0.01 -6.98
CA ILE A 27 1.65 1.00 -7.52
C ILE A 27 1.59 0.94 -9.04
N THR A 28 1.27 2.07 -9.67
CA THR A 28 1.19 2.20 -11.13
C THR A 28 2.23 3.20 -11.65
N ASN A 29 2.62 3.08 -12.91
CA ASN A 29 3.41 4.12 -13.60
C ASN A 29 2.51 5.24 -14.15
N GLU A 30 3.10 6.20 -14.87
CA GLU A 30 2.40 7.32 -15.51
C GLU A 30 1.37 6.88 -16.58
N ALA A 31 1.58 5.72 -17.22
CA ALA A 31 0.61 5.14 -18.16
C ALA A 31 -0.55 4.41 -17.44
N GLY A 32 -0.56 4.37 -16.11
CA GLY A 32 -1.57 3.66 -15.32
C GLY A 32 -1.35 2.15 -15.24
N GLU A 33 -0.24 1.64 -15.78
CA GLU A 33 0.07 0.21 -15.74
C GLU A 33 0.49 -0.19 -14.32
N LEU A 34 -0.05 -1.31 -13.84
CA LEU A 34 0.31 -1.86 -12.54
C LEU A 34 1.72 -2.44 -12.58
N VAL A 35 2.62 -1.90 -11.77
CA VAL A 35 4.04 -2.30 -11.75
C VAL A 35 4.45 -3.01 -10.47
N CYS A 36 3.67 -2.85 -9.39
CA CYS A 36 3.89 -3.54 -8.12
C CYS A 36 2.59 -3.60 -7.30
N ILE A 37 2.41 -4.70 -6.57
CA ILE A 37 1.45 -4.81 -5.48
C ILE A 37 2.23 -5.18 -4.22
N SER A 38 2.02 -4.42 -3.15
CA SER A 38 2.59 -4.72 -1.83
C SER A 38 1.47 -4.87 -0.80
N ARG A 39 1.66 -5.80 0.14
CA ARG A 39 0.78 -5.97 1.29
C ARG A 39 1.53 -5.63 2.56
N MET A 40 0.98 -4.70 3.33
CA MET A 40 1.55 -4.26 4.60
C MET A 40 0.63 -4.67 5.75
N THR A 41 1.21 -5.30 6.76
CA THR A 41 0.55 -5.57 8.04
C THR A 41 1.16 -4.67 9.10
N VAL A 42 0.35 -3.86 9.76
CA VAL A 42 0.80 -2.92 10.81
C VAL A 42 0.14 -3.21 12.13
N ALA A 43 0.90 -3.09 13.21
CA ALA A 43 0.37 -3.05 14.56
C ALA A 43 -0.20 -1.66 14.85
N VAL A 44 -1.38 -1.61 15.47
CA VAL A 44 -1.97 -0.38 16.03
C VAL A 44 -1.57 -0.32 17.49
N ILE A 45 -0.70 0.62 17.83
CA ILE A 45 -0.24 0.82 19.20
C ILE A 45 -1.10 1.92 19.82
N ASP A 46 -1.90 1.53 20.81
CA ASP A 46 -2.65 2.47 21.64
C ASP A 46 -1.68 3.23 22.55
N LYS A 47 -1.94 4.52 22.81
CA LYS A 47 -1.07 5.41 23.59
C LYS A 47 -1.47 5.53 25.06
N MET A 48 -2.30 4.60 25.58
CA MET A 48 -2.79 4.63 26.97
C MET A 48 -1.67 4.53 28.00
#